data_AF-A0A6N8Y570-F1
#
_entry.id   AF-A0A6N8Y570-F1
#
_cell.length_a   1.000
_cell.length_b   1.000
_cell.length_c   1.000
_cell.angle_alpha   90.00
_cell.angle_beta   90.00
_cell.angle_gamma   90.00
#
_symmetry.space_group_name_H-M   'P 1'
#
loop_
_entity.id
_entity.type
_entity.pdbx_description
1 polymer ?
#
loop_
_entity_poly.entity_id
_entity_poly.type
_entity_poly.pdbx_seq_one_letter_code
_entity_poly.pdbx_strand_id
1 'polypeptide(L)'
;MKTRMEKEGKCFWKGKMAFFASVLLLIALFSHTPESRAHNYTDIPIRQGYENNHAADSVKAENVEAGDMEGMRELVLHARAHIKQLADYSGGLAPFLRKIEKEGGDWRKDGIYIFRMSDEGTIQPPHPRYPLAQGGNLNEYAPMGKLRGNLEDAEKGTAECVGYEFEGETRAACAVSSDLEFQYLANPIPTVLVAGLDHDFEDVSFSGLQCPYRDPETSAVDVVDRDTLKEFVDEFARFYVELVNRPGGTSNFIDSLNCFRVLPWKRGSVYLFAMTEDTRLVVLNGNTPSLENRSLNVVDANGTNVGDLIVSALEDKDSYEGVFVEYLWDDPTDDVPAITEEGRAPGDVPKLSYVVKTPLGISGRQIIWGSGIYPETGGGDDGGCAVAGTSPGNKDALFILLVAASSVFFVTFCGNRFKGK
;
A
#
# COMPACT_ATOMS: atom_id res chain seq x y z
N MET A 1 -45.56 47.60 -38.81
CA MET A 1 -45.47 46.95 -37.48
C MET A 1 -45.51 45.41 -37.51
N LYS A 2 -45.55 44.76 -38.69
CA LYS A 2 -45.68 43.28 -38.83
C LYS A 2 -44.36 42.54 -39.14
N THR A 3 -43.25 43.27 -39.30
CA THR A 3 -41.95 42.71 -39.73
C THR A 3 -40.89 42.62 -38.62
N ARG A 4 -41.19 43.07 -37.40
CA ARG A 4 -40.25 43.02 -36.27
C ARG A 4 -40.42 41.79 -35.36
N MET A 5 -41.58 41.12 -35.39
CA MET A 5 -41.84 39.95 -34.54
C MET A 5 -41.37 38.59 -35.13
N GLU A 6 -41.06 38.49 -36.42
CA GLU A 6 -40.58 37.22 -37.02
C GLU A 6 -39.07 36.97 -36.85
N LYS A 7 -38.29 38.01 -36.53
CA LYS A 7 -36.83 37.86 -36.32
C LYS A 7 -36.46 37.40 -34.91
N GLU A 8 -37.30 37.68 -33.90
CA GLU A 8 -36.99 37.33 -32.51
C GLU A 8 -37.31 35.86 -32.17
N GLY A 9 -38.24 35.22 -32.88
CA GLY A 9 -38.57 33.79 -32.69
C GLY A 9 -37.50 32.81 -33.17
N LYS A 10 -36.71 33.18 -34.19
CA LYS A 10 -35.68 32.28 -34.77
C LYS A 10 -34.35 32.27 -34.00
N CYS A 11 -34.01 33.35 -33.28
CA CYS A 11 -32.83 33.37 -32.40
C CYS A 11 -33.06 32.57 -31.11
N PHE A 12 -34.28 32.61 -30.56
CA PHE A 12 -34.58 31.93 -29.31
C PHE A 12 -34.55 30.39 -29.43
N TRP A 13 -34.88 29.85 -30.60
CA TRP A 13 -34.90 28.40 -30.83
C TRP A 13 -33.50 27.81 -31.08
N LYS A 14 -32.61 28.56 -31.75
CA LYS A 14 -31.22 28.11 -31.97
C LYS A 14 -30.38 28.10 -30.69
N GLY A 15 -30.61 29.03 -29.77
CA GLY A 15 -29.92 29.05 -28.48
C GLY A 15 -30.26 27.86 -27.58
N LYS A 16 -31.53 27.44 -27.57
CA LYS A 16 -31.96 26.28 -26.76
C LYS A 16 -31.41 24.96 -27.27
N MET A 17 -31.37 24.73 -28.58
CA MET A 17 -30.76 23.50 -29.13
C MET A 17 -29.25 23.43 -28.89
N ALA A 18 -28.53 24.54 -28.99
CA ALA A 18 -27.10 24.58 -28.68
C ALA A 18 -26.82 24.28 -27.20
N PHE A 19 -27.65 24.82 -26.29
CA PHE A 19 -27.52 24.55 -24.86
C PHE A 19 -27.82 23.09 -24.51
N PHE A 20 -28.90 22.49 -25.05
CA PHE A 20 -29.22 21.08 -24.81
C PHE A 20 -28.19 20.12 -25.41
N ALA A 21 -27.63 20.43 -26.59
CA ALA A 21 -26.53 19.64 -27.17
C ALA A 21 -25.25 19.74 -26.31
N SER A 22 -24.93 20.92 -25.77
CA SER A 22 -23.78 21.09 -24.88
C SER A 22 -23.94 20.36 -23.54
N VAL A 23 -25.15 20.34 -22.97
CA VAL A 23 -25.44 19.63 -21.71
C VAL A 23 -25.43 18.12 -21.91
N LEU A 24 -25.95 17.60 -23.03
CA LEU A 24 -25.86 16.18 -23.36
C LEU A 24 -24.41 15.73 -23.65
N LEU A 25 -23.59 16.59 -24.27
CA LEU A 25 -22.17 16.32 -24.49
C LEU A 25 -21.39 16.30 -23.17
N LEU A 26 -21.70 17.21 -22.23
CA LEU A 26 -21.13 17.21 -20.89
C LEU A 26 -21.56 15.97 -20.09
N ILE A 27 -22.84 15.58 -20.12
CA ILE A 27 -23.30 14.35 -19.45
C ILE A 27 -22.63 13.12 -20.07
N ALA A 28 -22.44 13.06 -21.39
CA ALA A 28 -21.72 11.96 -22.05
C ALA A 28 -20.21 11.94 -21.72
N LEU A 29 -19.59 13.10 -21.50
CA LEU A 29 -18.18 13.22 -21.08
C LEU A 29 -17.98 12.89 -19.59
N PHE A 30 -18.98 13.14 -18.74
CA PHE A 30 -18.94 12.83 -17.29
C PHE A 30 -19.54 11.48 -16.90
N SER A 31 -20.22 10.77 -17.82
CA SER A 31 -20.68 9.39 -17.61
C SER A 31 -19.65 8.33 -18.02
N HIS A 32 -18.47 8.74 -18.47
CA HIS A 32 -17.27 7.92 -18.37
C HIS A 32 -16.64 8.14 -17.00
N THR A 33 -17.25 7.59 -15.95
CA THR A 33 -16.45 7.21 -14.80
C THR A 33 -15.46 6.17 -15.33
N PRO A 34 -14.14 6.37 -15.19
CA PRO A 34 -13.25 5.24 -15.34
C PRO A 34 -13.72 4.25 -14.28
N GLU A 35 -14.32 3.14 -14.69
CA GLU A 35 -14.35 1.96 -13.83
C GLU A 35 -12.91 1.80 -13.37
N SER A 36 -12.67 2.05 -12.08
CA SER A 36 -11.48 1.59 -11.39
C SER A 36 -11.55 0.07 -11.42
N ARG A 37 -11.25 -0.50 -12.59
CA ARG A 37 -10.91 -1.90 -12.71
C ARG A 37 -9.77 -2.08 -11.75
N ALA A 38 -10.01 -2.81 -10.67
CA ALA A 38 -8.96 -3.55 -10.01
C ALA A 38 -8.15 -4.19 -11.14
N HIS A 39 -6.95 -3.67 -11.39
CA HIS A 39 -6.12 -4.17 -12.47
C HIS A 39 -5.91 -5.65 -12.17
N ASN A 40 -6.46 -6.52 -13.02
CA ASN A 40 -6.17 -7.94 -12.91
C ASN A 40 -4.70 -8.09 -13.33
N TYR A 41 -3.80 -8.11 -12.34
CA TYR A 41 -2.35 -8.15 -12.53
C TYR A 41 -1.87 -9.47 -13.17
N THR A 42 -2.77 -10.38 -13.54
CA THR A 42 -2.46 -11.48 -14.46
C THR A 42 -2.20 -11.00 -15.89
N ASP A 43 -2.69 -9.80 -16.24
CA ASP A 43 -2.67 -9.25 -17.60
C ASP A 43 -1.71 -8.06 -17.71
N ILE A 44 -0.55 -8.10 -17.04
CA ILE A 44 0.54 -7.18 -17.38
C ILE A 44 0.88 -7.47 -18.85
N PRO A 45 0.67 -6.52 -19.79
CA PRO A 45 0.86 -6.79 -21.20
C PRO A 45 2.32 -7.17 -21.42
N ILE A 46 2.50 -8.44 -21.75
CA ILE A 46 3.74 -9.04 -22.22
C ILE A 46 4.30 -8.10 -23.28
N ARG A 47 5.44 -7.46 -23.01
CA ARG A 47 6.19 -6.80 -24.09
C ARG A 47 6.49 -7.92 -25.09
N GLN A 48 6.06 -7.78 -26.35
CA GLN A 48 6.40 -8.76 -27.39
C GLN A 48 7.90 -9.06 -27.33
N GLY A 49 8.28 -10.29 -26.95
CA GLY A 49 9.67 -10.71 -26.74
C GLY A 49 10.12 -10.94 -25.29
N TYR A 50 9.30 -10.62 -24.28
CA TYR A 50 9.52 -10.92 -22.87
C TYR A 50 8.29 -11.64 -22.32
N GLU A 51 8.15 -12.93 -22.65
CA GLU A 51 7.15 -13.78 -22.02
C GLU A 51 7.28 -13.66 -20.49
N ASN A 52 6.15 -13.66 -19.76
CA ASN A 52 6.18 -13.89 -18.33
C ASN A 52 6.71 -15.32 -18.15
N ASN A 53 8.04 -15.46 -18.05
CA ASN A 53 8.77 -16.72 -18.19
C ASN A 53 8.60 -17.68 -17.00
N HIS A 54 7.42 -17.76 -16.42
CA HIS A 54 6.97 -19.06 -15.93
C HIS A 54 6.61 -19.93 -17.15
N ALA A 55 7.58 -20.15 -18.04
CA ALA A 55 7.47 -21.24 -19.00
C ALA A 55 7.25 -22.53 -18.20
N ALA A 56 6.58 -23.52 -18.79
CA ALA A 56 6.15 -24.73 -18.09
C ALA A 56 7.32 -25.51 -17.44
N ASP A 57 8.56 -25.19 -17.85
CA ASP A 57 9.84 -25.72 -17.41
C ASP A 57 10.56 -24.85 -16.35
N SER A 58 9.96 -23.75 -15.89
CA SER A 58 10.59 -22.89 -14.89
C SER A 58 10.59 -23.53 -13.50
N VAL A 59 11.69 -23.36 -12.76
CA VAL A 59 11.84 -23.90 -11.39
C VAL A 59 10.88 -23.18 -10.45
N LYS A 60 10.15 -23.97 -9.67
CA LYS A 60 9.19 -23.53 -8.66
C LYS A 60 9.57 -24.12 -7.32
N ALA A 61 9.17 -23.46 -6.23
CA ALA A 61 9.35 -23.98 -4.87
C ALA A 61 8.76 -25.38 -4.71
N GLU A 62 7.68 -25.71 -5.42
CA GLU A 62 7.07 -27.05 -5.36
C GLU A 62 7.90 -28.19 -5.93
N ASN A 63 8.87 -27.86 -6.79
CA ASN A 63 9.76 -28.79 -7.49
C ASN A 63 11.14 -28.93 -6.83
N VAL A 64 11.39 -28.20 -5.75
CA VAL A 64 12.67 -28.21 -5.04
C VAL A 64 12.49 -28.98 -3.73
N GLU A 65 13.50 -29.72 -3.31
CA GLU A 65 13.53 -30.39 -2.00
C GLU A 65 14.40 -29.60 -1.01
N ALA A 66 14.13 -29.71 0.29
CA ALA A 66 14.80 -28.89 1.30
C ALA A 66 16.34 -28.98 1.28
N GLY A 67 16.89 -30.15 0.96
CA GLY A 67 18.34 -30.38 0.84
C GLY A 67 18.90 -30.26 -0.59
N ASP A 68 18.06 -29.96 -1.59
CA ASP A 68 18.49 -29.87 -2.99
C ASP A 68 19.16 -28.53 -3.28
N MET A 69 20.49 -28.51 -3.16
CA MET A 69 21.29 -27.31 -3.37
C MET A 69 21.20 -26.76 -4.81
N GLU A 70 21.09 -27.62 -5.82
CA GLU A 70 20.99 -27.16 -7.20
C GLU A 70 19.60 -26.58 -7.47
N GLY A 71 18.55 -27.25 -7.01
CA GLY A 71 17.19 -26.71 -7.09
C GLY A 71 17.04 -25.36 -6.38
N MET A 72 17.66 -25.17 -5.21
CA MET A 72 17.68 -23.88 -4.50
C MET A 72 18.43 -22.80 -5.29
N ARG A 73 19.55 -23.16 -5.91
CA ARG A 73 20.35 -22.27 -6.77
C ARG A 73 19.54 -21.82 -7.98
N GLU A 74 18.92 -22.75 -8.69
CA GLU A 74 18.08 -22.44 -9.84
C GLU A 74 16.87 -21.59 -9.44
N LEU A 75 16.23 -21.88 -8.30
CA LEU A 75 15.10 -21.13 -7.78
C LEU A 75 15.48 -19.66 -7.47
N VAL A 76 16.59 -19.42 -6.78
CA VAL A 76 17.01 -18.05 -6.42
C VAL A 76 17.44 -17.24 -7.67
N LEU A 77 18.10 -17.89 -8.63
CA LEU A 77 18.47 -17.26 -9.90
C LEU A 77 17.24 -16.96 -10.76
N HIS A 78 16.24 -17.84 -10.77
CA HIS A 78 14.97 -17.62 -11.42
C HIS A 78 14.23 -16.42 -10.79
N ALA A 79 14.16 -16.35 -9.45
CA ALA A 79 13.57 -15.22 -8.75
C ALA A 79 14.27 -13.89 -9.09
N ARG A 80 15.61 -13.90 -9.13
CA ARG A 80 16.42 -12.73 -9.55
C ARG A 80 16.06 -12.28 -10.97
N ALA A 81 16.03 -13.21 -11.92
CA ALA A 81 15.67 -12.91 -13.31
C ALA A 81 14.27 -12.32 -13.41
N HIS A 82 13.31 -12.87 -12.65
CA HIS A 82 11.93 -12.38 -12.62
C HIS A 82 11.83 -10.96 -12.04
N ILE A 83 12.49 -10.67 -10.91
CA ILE A 83 12.48 -9.32 -10.33
C ILE A 83 13.15 -8.32 -11.28
N LYS A 84 14.23 -8.70 -11.97
CA LYS A 84 14.88 -7.85 -12.97
C LYS A 84 13.92 -7.45 -14.10
N GLN A 85 13.12 -8.39 -14.60
CA GLN A 85 12.09 -8.10 -15.60
C GLN A 85 11.03 -7.13 -15.08
N LEU A 86 10.67 -7.24 -13.79
CA LEU A 86 9.67 -6.38 -13.16
C LEU A 86 10.20 -5.01 -12.75
N ALA A 87 11.50 -4.86 -12.52
CA ALA A 87 12.13 -3.58 -12.20
C ALA A 87 11.96 -2.55 -13.33
N ASP A 88 11.85 -3.03 -14.58
CA ASP A 88 11.57 -2.21 -15.76
C ASP A 88 10.08 -1.81 -15.88
N TYR A 89 9.20 -2.36 -15.04
CA TYR A 89 7.76 -2.10 -15.09
C TYR A 89 7.30 -1.30 -13.86
N SER A 90 6.80 -0.08 -14.08
CA SER A 90 6.24 0.75 -13.01
C SER A 90 5.07 0.01 -12.34
N GLY A 91 5.27 -0.44 -11.10
CA GLY A 91 4.29 -1.20 -10.33
C GLY A 91 4.39 -2.72 -10.45
N GLY A 92 5.39 -3.27 -11.14
CA GLY A 92 5.58 -4.71 -11.32
C GLY A 92 6.04 -5.46 -10.06
N LEU A 93 6.79 -4.78 -9.19
CA LEU A 93 7.39 -5.41 -8.00
C LEU A 93 6.34 -5.86 -6.97
N ALA A 94 5.36 -5.02 -6.64
CA ALA A 94 4.38 -5.34 -5.59
C ALA A 94 3.56 -6.62 -5.88
N PRO A 95 3.04 -6.86 -7.11
CA PRO A 95 2.45 -8.14 -7.48
C PRO A 95 3.37 -9.35 -7.24
N PHE A 96 4.66 -9.23 -7.54
CA PHE A 96 5.62 -10.31 -7.29
C PHE A 96 5.85 -10.53 -5.79
N LEU A 97 5.98 -9.46 -5.00
CA LEU A 97 6.12 -9.58 -3.55
C LEU A 97 4.92 -10.31 -2.91
N ARG A 98 3.70 -10.12 -3.44
CA ARG A 98 2.53 -10.90 -2.99
C ARG A 98 2.62 -12.38 -3.39
N LYS A 99 3.22 -12.69 -4.54
CA LYS A 99 3.39 -14.08 -4.99
C LYS A 99 4.40 -14.85 -4.13
N ILE A 100 5.46 -14.20 -3.63
CA ILE A 100 6.43 -14.87 -2.74
C ILE A 100 5.85 -15.20 -1.36
N GLU A 101 4.80 -14.49 -0.93
CA GLU A 101 4.11 -14.77 0.33
C GLU A 101 3.09 -15.93 0.22
N LYS A 102 2.65 -16.29 -0.98
CA LYS A 102 1.57 -17.26 -1.18
C LYS A 102 2.07 -18.69 -1.00
N GLU A 103 1.64 -19.34 0.09
CA GLU A 103 1.87 -20.77 0.34
C GLU A 103 1.33 -21.64 -0.80
N GLY A 104 2.11 -22.64 -1.22
CA GLY A 104 1.83 -23.47 -2.40
C GLY A 104 1.91 -22.73 -3.74
N GLY A 105 2.51 -21.53 -3.77
CA GLY A 105 2.77 -20.76 -4.98
C GLY A 105 4.09 -21.12 -5.64
N ASP A 106 4.43 -20.43 -6.73
CA ASP A 106 5.65 -20.69 -7.50
C ASP A 106 6.94 -20.44 -6.69
N TRP A 107 6.86 -19.62 -5.63
CA TRP A 107 8.03 -19.14 -4.88
C TRP A 107 8.02 -19.53 -3.40
N ARG A 108 6.98 -20.25 -2.96
CA ARG A 108 6.83 -20.65 -1.56
C ARG A 108 6.09 -21.97 -1.44
N LYS A 109 6.72 -22.94 -0.78
CA LYS A 109 6.12 -24.18 -0.32
C LYS A 109 6.86 -24.70 0.91
N ASP A 110 6.14 -24.94 1.99
CA ASP A 110 6.70 -25.43 3.26
C ASP A 110 7.86 -24.51 3.73
N GLY A 111 9.06 -25.05 3.92
CA GLY A 111 10.27 -24.27 4.26
C GLY A 111 11.08 -23.75 3.05
N ILE A 112 10.56 -23.90 1.84
CA ILE A 112 11.20 -23.44 0.61
C ILE A 112 10.54 -22.12 0.20
N TYR A 113 11.19 -21.01 0.50
CA TYR A 113 10.69 -19.68 0.15
C TYR A 113 11.80 -18.72 -0.26
N ILE A 114 11.43 -17.68 -0.99
CA ILE A 114 12.29 -16.54 -1.35
C ILE A 114 12.02 -15.37 -0.42
N PHE A 115 13.06 -14.79 0.17
CA PHE A 115 12.96 -13.48 0.82
C PHE A 115 14.13 -12.58 0.43
N ARG A 116 14.00 -11.31 0.83
CA ARG A 116 14.95 -10.25 0.49
C ARG A 116 15.69 -9.79 1.73
N MET A 117 16.92 -9.36 1.55
CA MET A 117 17.69 -8.69 2.59
C MET A 117 18.52 -7.54 2.04
N SER A 118 18.90 -6.62 2.91
CA SER A 118 19.99 -5.69 2.64
C SER A 118 21.34 -6.43 2.59
N ASP A 119 22.37 -5.77 2.06
CA ASP A 119 23.74 -6.28 2.12
C ASP A 119 24.27 -6.35 3.54
N GLU A 120 23.75 -5.58 4.51
CA GLU A 120 24.04 -5.74 5.93
C GLU A 120 23.27 -6.87 6.61
N GLY A 121 22.46 -7.65 5.88
CA GLY A 121 21.74 -8.80 6.40
C GLY A 121 20.41 -8.49 7.09
N THR A 122 19.89 -7.28 6.90
CA THR A 122 18.57 -6.89 7.40
C THR A 122 17.49 -7.46 6.50
N ILE A 123 16.54 -8.22 7.06
CA ILE A 123 15.41 -8.80 6.32
C ILE A 123 14.54 -7.66 5.76
N GLN A 124 14.31 -7.63 4.45
CA GLN A 124 13.43 -6.64 3.82
C GLN A 124 12.02 -7.21 3.61
N PRO A 125 10.97 -6.39 3.70
CA PRO A 125 9.60 -6.86 3.51
C PRO A 125 9.35 -7.36 2.07
N PRO A 126 8.45 -8.31 1.86
CA PRO A 126 7.86 -9.16 2.87
C PRO A 126 8.80 -10.33 3.22
N HIS A 127 8.82 -10.71 4.48
CA HIS A 127 9.29 -12.03 4.88
C HIS A 127 8.13 -13.03 4.75
N PRO A 128 8.20 -14.06 3.90
CA PRO A 128 7.04 -14.91 3.60
C PRO A 128 6.50 -15.68 4.82
N ARG A 129 7.38 -16.29 5.61
CA ARG A 129 6.98 -17.12 6.76
C ARG A 129 6.74 -16.33 8.05
N TYR A 130 7.66 -15.44 8.40
CA TYR A 130 7.63 -14.62 9.61
C TYR A 130 7.54 -13.11 9.30
N PRO A 131 6.35 -12.55 9.03
CA PRO A 131 6.20 -11.12 8.79
C PRO A 131 6.78 -10.22 9.91
N LEU A 132 6.79 -10.70 11.16
CA LEU A 132 7.39 -9.98 12.29
C LEU A 132 8.92 -9.95 12.26
N ALA A 133 9.58 -10.82 11.49
CA ALA A 133 11.03 -10.84 11.34
C ALA A 133 11.54 -9.75 10.38
N GLN A 134 10.67 -9.14 9.57
CA GLN A 134 11.02 -8.08 8.64
C GLN A 134 11.68 -6.92 9.36
N GLY A 135 12.85 -6.47 8.92
CA GLY A 135 13.70 -5.46 9.54
C GLY A 135 14.61 -6.00 10.65
N GLY A 136 14.49 -7.28 11.02
CA GLY A 136 15.46 -7.94 11.87
C GLY A 136 16.68 -8.38 11.08
N ASN A 137 17.75 -8.74 11.76
CA ASN A 137 19.03 -9.07 11.15
C ASN A 137 19.38 -10.55 11.38
N LEU A 138 19.86 -11.23 10.34
CA LEU A 138 20.24 -12.66 10.39
C LEU A 138 21.75 -12.89 10.45
N ASN A 139 22.58 -11.87 10.67
CA ASN A 139 24.04 -12.04 10.65
C ASN A 139 24.59 -12.96 11.73
N GLU A 140 23.91 -13.00 12.88
CA GLU A 140 24.26 -13.89 13.98
C GLU A 140 23.83 -15.34 13.70
N TYR A 141 22.92 -15.55 12.74
CA TYR A 141 22.50 -16.88 12.31
C TYR A 141 23.56 -17.51 11.41
N ALA A 142 24.21 -18.57 11.91
CA ALA A 142 25.43 -19.11 11.32
C ALA A 142 25.34 -19.47 9.81
N PRO A 143 24.25 -20.08 9.29
CA PRO A 143 24.13 -20.33 7.86
C PRO A 143 24.12 -19.04 7.03
N MET A 144 23.48 -17.98 7.53
CA MET A 144 23.46 -16.68 6.85
C MET A 144 24.84 -16.02 6.83
N GLY A 145 25.57 -16.07 7.95
CA GLY A 145 26.95 -15.56 8.01
C GLY A 145 27.86 -16.22 6.97
N LYS A 146 27.71 -17.53 6.74
CA LYS A 146 28.43 -18.26 5.69
C LYS A 146 28.01 -17.84 4.27
N LEU A 147 26.69 -17.75 4.01
CA LEU A 147 26.18 -17.31 2.70
C LEU A 147 26.71 -15.94 2.32
N ARG A 148 26.69 -15.00 3.27
CA ARG A 148 27.20 -13.64 3.05
C ARG A 148 28.70 -13.63 2.78
N GLY A 149 29.50 -14.36 3.58
CA GLY A 149 30.94 -14.48 3.34
C GLY A 149 31.26 -15.03 1.95
N ASN A 150 30.50 -16.03 1.48
CA ASN A 150 30.66 -16.54 0.12
C ASN A 150 30.28 -15.51 -0.95
N LEU A 151 29.21 -14.72 -0.72
CA LEU A 151 28.74 -13.70 -1.65
C LEU A 151 29.69 -12.51 -1.81
N GLU A 152 30.48 -12.18 -0.78
CA GLU A 152 31.46 -11.07 -0.85
C GLU A 152 32.54 -11.32 -1.92
N ASP A 153 32.93 -12.58 -2.11
CA ASP A 153 33.94 -13.00 -3.08
C ASP A 153 33.34 -13.43 -4.44
N ALA A 154 32.02 -13.59 -4.52
CA ALA A 154 31.35 -14.09 -5.71
C ALA A 154 31.22 -13.03 -6.82
N GLU A 155 31.26 -13.48 -8.08
CA GLU A 155 30.91 -12.62 -9.20
C GLU A 155 29.43 -12.20 -9.10
N LYS A 156 29.15 -10.92 -9.32
CA LYS A 156 27.78 -10.38 -9.27
C LYS A 156 26.79 -11.20 -10.11
N GLY A 157 25.68 -11.55 -9.49
CA GLY A 157 24.64 -12.38 -10.11
C GLY A 157 24.90 -13.88 -10.08
N THR A 158 26.04 -14.32 -9.53
CA THR A 158 26.29 -15.73 -9.19
C THR A 158 25.63 -16.04 -7.86
N ALA A 159 24.96 -17.19 -7.80
CA ALA A 159 24.33 -17.67 -6.58
C ALA A 159 25.29 -18.54 -5.78
N GLU A 160 25.45 -18.19 -4.50
CA GLU A 160 26.23 -18.93 -3.53
C GLU A 160 25.33 -19.74 -2.62
N CYS A 161 25.76 -20.94 -2.24
CA CYS A 161 24.94 -21.86 -1.48
C CYS A 161 25.67 -22.46 -0.29
N VAL A 162 24.91 -22.81 0.75
CA VAL A 162 25.39 -23.51 1.94
C VAL A 162 24.43 -24.64 2.29
N GLY A 163 25.00 -25.75 2.78
CA GLY A 163 24.24 -26.76 3.51
C GLY A 163 24.18 -26.41 4.99
N TYR A 164 23.06 -26.69 5.65
CA TYR A 164 22.86 -26.50 7.08
C TYR A 164 21.90 -27.54 7.65
N GLU A 165 21.85 -27.66 8.97
CA GLU A 165 20.90 -28.51 9.69
C GLU A 165 19.84 -27.63 10.34
N PHE A 166 18.57 -27.98 10.19
CA PHE A 166 17.45 -27.29 10.84
C PHE A 166 16.41 -28.32 11.26
N GLU A 167 15.99 -28.29 12.53
CA GLU A 167 15.06 -29.26 13.12
C GLU A 167 15.45 -30.75 12.89
N GLY A 168 16.75 -31.03 12.73
CA GLY A 168 17.26 -32.39 12.50
C GLY A 168 17.19 -32.87 11.04
N GLU A 169 16.88 -31.99 10.10
CA GLU A 169 16.93 -32.23 8.67
C GLU A 169 18.09 -31.46 8.01
N THR A 170 18.80 -32.12 7.09
CA THR A 170 19.78 -31.47 6.22
C THR A 170 19.06 -30.62 5.17
N ARG A 171 19.35 -29.32 5.16
CA ARG A 171 18.76 -28.34 4.25
C ARG A 171 19.83 -27.60 3.46
N ALA A 172 19.42 -26.96 2.38
CA ALA A 172 20.23 -26.10 1.54
C ALA A 172 19.62 -24.70 1.47
N ALA A 173 20.48 -23.69 1.53
CA ALA A 173 20.09 -22.31 1.26
C ALA A 173 21.02 -21.73 0.21
N CYS A 174 20.46 -20.92 -0.67
CA CYS A 174 21.21 -20.21 -1.70
C CYS A 174 20.88 -18.73 -1.68
N ALA A 175 21.87 -17.89 -1.96
CA ALA A 175 21.71 -16.45 -2.00
C ALA A 175 22.37 -15.88 -3.25
N VAL A 176 21.82 -14.78 -3.78
CA VAL A 176 22.38 -14.08 -4.94
C VAL A 176 22.27 -12.57 -4.73
N SER A 177 23.34 -11.85 -5.04
CA SER A 177 23.32 -10.39 -5.09
C SER A 177 22.48 -9.91 -6.29
N SER A 178 21.52 -9.04 -5.98
CA SER A 178 20.61 -8.48 -6.96
C SER A 178 21.04 -7.05 -7.27
N ASP A 179 21.64 -6.87 -8.45
CA ASP A 179 21.88 -5.54 -9.03
C ASP A 179 20.57 -4.98 -9.61
N LEU A 180 19.54 -4.87 -8.76
CA LEU A 180 18.32 -4.18 -9.16
C LEU A 180 18.64 -2.69 -9.21
N GLU A 181 19.20 -2.29 -10.34
CA GLU A 181 19.21 -0.91 -10.80
C GLU A 181 17.76 -0.51 -11.06
N PHE A 182 17.04 -0.19 -10.00
CA PHE A 182 15.80 0.54 -10.13
C PHE A 182 16.17 1.88 -10.75
N GLN A 183 16.00 2.03 -12.06
CA GLN A 183 16.40 3.21 -12.84
C GLN A 183 15.82 4.52 -12.26
N TYR A 184 14.79 4.42 -11.42
CA TYR A 184 14.10 5.53 -10.78
C TYR A 184 14.65 5.90 -9.39
N LEU A 185 15.48 5.04 -8.78
CA LEU A 185 16.17 5.37 -7.54
C LEU A 185 17.55 5.88 -7.89
N ALA A 186 17.90 7.06 -7.39
CA ALA A 186 19.21 7.67 -7.61
C ALA A 186 20.36 6.78 -7.10
N ASN A 187 20.06 5.84 -6.19
CA ASN A 187 20.98 4.81 -5.72
C ASN A 187 20.27 3.45 -5.80
N PRO A 188 20.83 2.44 -6.50
CA PRO A 188 20.31 1.08 -6.43
C PRO A 188 20.34 0.63 -4.97
N ILE A 189 19.26 -0.01 -4.51
CA ILE A 189 19.23 -0.59 -3.17
C ILE A 189 19.87 -1.96 -3.31
N PRO A 190 21.11 -2.17 -2.81
CA PRO A 190 21.73 -3.48 -2.83
C PRO A 190 20.78 -4.44 -2.10
N THR A 191 20.35 -5.47 -2.81
CA THR A 191 19.39 -6.44 -2.29
C THR A 191 19.98 -7.82 -2.50
N VAL A 192 20.07 -8.61 -1.44
CA VAL A 192 20.36 -10.04 -1.52
C VAL A 192 19.04 -10.78 -1.57
N LEU A 193 18.87 -11.69 -2.54
CA LEU A 193 17.77 -12.64 -2.56
C LEU A 193 18.25 -13.93 -1.94
N VAL A 194 17.45 -14.51 -1.04
CA VAL A 194 17.77 -15.76 -0.35
C VAL A 194 16.64 -16.76 -0.59
N ALA A 195 17.01 -18.00 -0.94
CA ALA A 195 16.13 -19.14 -1.10
C ALA A 195 16.44 -20.23 -0.08
N GLY A 196 15.40 -20.83 0.51
CA GLY A 196 15.50 -22.07 1.29
C GLY A 196 16.17 -21.93 2.66
N LEU A 197 16.36 -20.71 3.16
CA LEU A 197 16.88 -20.49 4.51
C LEU A 197 15.74 -20.42 5.53
N ASP A 198 15.42 -21.56 6.13
CA ASP A 198 14.61 -21.62 7.33
C ASP A 198 15.41 -21.15 8.55
N HIS A 199 14.68 -20.50 9.45
CA HIS A 199 15.15 -20.04 10.73
C HIS A 199 13.96 -19.96 11.69
N ASP A 200 14.23 -19.92 12.98
CA ASP A 200 13.24 -19.56 13.99
C ASP A 200 13.19 -18.04 14.17
N PHE A 201 12.11 -17.53 14.75
CA PHE A 201 12.04 -16.11 15.07
C PHE A 201 13.14 -15.69 16.06
N GLU A 202 13.57 -16.59 16.94
CA GLU A 202 14.64 -16.35 17.93
C GLU A 202 16.03 -16.19 17.28
N ASP A 203 16.23 -16.69 16.06
CA ASP A 203 17.46 -16.49 15.29
C ASP A 203 17.61 -15.06 14.75
N VAL A 204 16.52 -14.28 14.81
CA VAL A 204 16.47 -12.92 14.28
C VAL A 204 16.94 -11.94 15.36
N SER A 205 18.09 -11.32 15.12
CA SER A 205 18.62 -10.28 15.99
C SER A 205 18.02 -8.93 15.61
N PHE A 206 17.38 -8.29 16.57
CA PHE A 206 17.02 -6.87 16.48
C PHE A 206 18.09 -6.00 17.15
N SER A 207 19.17 -6.63 17.68
CA SER A 207 20.28 -5.90 18.26
C SER A 207 21.10 -5.25 17.15
N GLY A 208 21.54 -4.01 17.37
CA GLY A 208 22.27 -3.27 16.34
C GLY A 208 21.41 -2.69 15.22
N LEU A 209 20.07 -2.84 15.25
CA LEU A 209 19.16 -2.03 14.44
C LEU A 209 19.51 -0.56 14.68
N GLN A 210 20.10 0.08 13.67
CA GLN A 210 20.38 1.50 13.70
C GLN A 210 19.08 2.24 13.41
N CYS A 211 18.21 2.25 14.42
CA CYS A 211 17.02 3.07 14.35
C CYS A 211 17.45 4.52 14.19
N PRO A 212 16.95 5.23 13.17
CA PRO A 212 17.26 6.63 12.98
C PRO A 212 16.70 7.34 14.21
N TYR A 213 17.60 7.62 15.15
CA TYR A 213 17.22 8.08 16.47
C TYR A 213 16.66 9.49 16.34
N ARG A 214 15.37 9.59 16.58
CA ARG A 214 14.64 10.82 16.82
C ARG A 214 13.75 10.55 18.01
N ASP A 215 13.93 11.33 19.05
CA ASP A 215 13.01 11.39 20.17
C ASP A 215 11.95 12.43 19.79
N PRO A 216 10.74 12.00 19.38
CA PRO A 216 9.72 12.95 18.97
C PRO A 216 9.24 13.76 20.17
N GLU A 217 8.84 15.02 19.92
CA GLU A 217 8.21 15.84 20.95
C GLU A 217 6.88 15.23 21.41
N THR A 218 6.17 14.57 20.49
CA THR A 218 4.99 13.75 20.80
C THR A 218 5.26 12.30 20.44
N SER A 219 5.32 11.40 21.42
CA SER A 219 5.44 9.96 21.21
C SER A 219 4.06 9.29 21.14
N ALA A 220 4.02 8.02 20.74
CA ALA A 220 2.79 7.22 20.77
C ALA A 220 2.18 7.07 22.18
N VAL A 221 2.97 7.28 23.24
CA VAL A 221 2.47 7.27 24.63
C VAL A 221 1.70 8.54 24.97
N ASP A 222 2.04 9.66 24.31
CA ASP A 222 1.47 10.97 24.58
C ASP A 222 0.15 11.20 23.81
N VAL A 223 -0.16 10.35 22.83
CA VAL A 223 -1.37 10.43 22.00
C VAL A 223 -2.59 9.99 22.79
N VAL A 224 -3.41 10.95 23.22
CA VAL A 224 -4.64 10.71 24.00
C VAL A 224 -5.87 11.41 23.41
N ASP A 225 -5.69 12.30 22.45
CA ASP A 225 -6.74 13.10 21.83
C ASP A 225 -6.41 13.49 20.38
N ARG A 226 -7.27 14.30 19.76
CA ARG A 226 -7.11 14.75 18.36
C ARG A 226 -5.86 15.60 18.17
N ASP A 227 -5.56 16.49 19.10
CA ASP A 227 -4.46 17.45 18.96
C ASP A 227 -3.12 16.73 19.06
N THR A 228 -2.95 15.88 20.07
CA THR A 228 -1.75 15.03 20.23
C THR A 228 -1.60 14.01 19.09
N LEU A 229 -2.70 13.43 18.59
CA LEU A 229 -2.66 12.54 17.41
C LEU A 229 -2.15 13.27 16.15
N LYS A 230 -2.63 14.50 15.93
CA LYS A 230 -2.19 15.33 14.81
C LYS A 230 -0.70 15.67 14.93
N GLU A 231 -0.25 16.11 16.11
CA GLU A 231 1.15 16.44 16.36
C GLU A 231 2.07 15.23 16.12
N PHE A 232 1.70 14.05 16.63
CA PHE A 232 2.42 12.80 16.43
C PHE A 232 2.63 12.46 14.93
N VAL A 233 1.55 12.51 14.14
CA VAL A 233 1.61 12.18 12.71
C VAL A 233 2.34 13.25 11.90
N ASP A 234 2.10 14.53 12.17
CA ASP A 234 2.78 15.64 11.48
C ASP A 234 4.29 15.65 11.79
N GLU A 235 4.69 15.30 13.01
CA GLU A 235 6.10 15.14 13.35
C GLU A 235 6.73 13.97 12.60
N PHE A 236 6.10 12.81 12.58
CA PHE A 236 6.62 11.66 11.85
C PHE A 236 6.72 11.95 10.34
N ALA A 237 5.71 12.59 9.75
CA ALA A 237 5.69 12.96 8.34
C ALA A 237 6.87 13.87 7.97
N ARG A 238 7.20 14.87 8.81
CA ARG A 238 8.39 15.71 8.63
C ARG A 238 9.68 14.90 8.76
N PHE A 239 9.77 14.05 9.78
CA PHE A 239 10.92 13.17 10.00
C PHE A 239 11.17 12.24 8.81
N TYR A 240 10.11 11.64 8.25
CA TYR A 240 10.20 10.80 7.07
C TYR A 240 10.80 11.55 5.89
N VAL A 241 10.30 12.75 5.59
CA VAL A 241 10.82 13.57 4.48
C VAL A 241 12.29 13.93 4.70
N GLU A 242 12.68 14.30 5.92
CA GLU A 242 14.08 14.53 6.27
C GLU A 242 14.94 13.28 6.10
N LEU A 243 14.43 12.10 6.45
CA LEU A 243 15.14 10.83 6.35
C LEU A 243 15.36 10.45 4.88
N VAL A 244 14.31 10.44 4.06
CA VAL A 244 14.40 9.98 2.66
C VAL A 244 15.15 10.95 1.74
N ASN A 245 15.25 12.23 2.10
CA ASN A 245 16.01 13.22 1.34
C ASN A 245 17.54 13.16 1.61
N ARG A 246 18.00 12.35 2.57
CA ARG A 246 19.43 12.11 2.79
C ARG A 246 20.00 11.17 1.72
N PRO A 247 21.30 11.22 1.41
CA PRO A 247 21.96 10.16 0.64
C PRO A 247 21.71 8.79 1.29
N GLY A 248 21.22 7.82 0.50
CA GLY A 248 20.82 6.51 1.01
C GLY A 248 19.52 6.48 1.85
N GLY A 249 18.82 7.61 1.97
CA GLY A 249 17.67 7.79 2.86
C GLY A 249 16.53 6.80 2.63
N THR A 250 16.25 6.41 1.38
CA THR A 250 15.24 5.39 1.07
C THR A 250 15.62 4.00 1.59
N SER A 251 16.89 3.59 1.45
CA SER A 251 17.35 2.30 2.00
C SER A 251 17.25 2.34 3.51
N ASN A 252 17.81 3.39 4.12
CA ASN A 252 17.76 3.58 5.57
C ASN A 252 16.31 3.54 6.09
N PHE A 253 15.35 4.14 5.38
CA PHE A 253 13.94 4.07 5.74
C PHE A 253 13.40 2.63 5.71
N ILE A 254 13.67 1.87 4.64
CA ILE A 254 13.25 0.46 4.52
C ILE A 254 13.87 -0.39 5.64
N ASP A 255 15.16 -0.20 5.90
CA ASP A 255 15.89 -0.93 6.93
C ASP A 255 15.43 -0.53 8.36
N SER A 256 14.75 0.61 8.49
CA SER A 256 14.23 1.15 9.75
C SER A 256 12.76 0.85 10.01
N LEU A 257 12.05 0.13 9.14
CA LEU A 257 10.60 -0.09 9.28
C LEU A 257 10.22 -0.67 10.65
N ASN A 258 11.05 -1.55 11.21
CA ASN A 258 10.86 -2.10 12.56
C ASN A 258 10.95 -1.10 13.69
N CYS A 259 11.77 -0.07 13.53
CA CYS A 259 11.90 0.98 14.53
C CYS A 259 10.59 1.73 14.72
N PHE A 260 9.72 1.73 13.71
CA PHE A 260 8.39 2.33 13.77
C PHE A 260 7.32 1.39 14.35
N ARG A 261 7.69 0.16 14.72
CA ARG A 261 6.83 -0.85 15.37
C ARG A 261 7.07 -0.96 16.87
N VAL A 262 7.92 -0.10 17.42
CA VAL A 262 8.27 -0.04 18.85
C VAL A 262 8.23 1.41 19.33
N LEU A 263 8.47 1.64 20.62
CA LEU A 263 8.63 2.99 21.17
C LEU A 263 9.76 3.75 20.44
N PRO A 264 9.61 5.07 20.20
CA PRO A 264 8.50 5.93 20.62
C PRO A 264 7.30 5.93 19.66
N TRP A 265 7.35 5.19 18.56
CA TRP A 265 6.40 5.28 17.44
C TRP A 265 5.21 4.31 17.51
N LYS A 266 5.25 3.35 18.44
CA LYS A 266 4.16 2.41 18.71
C LYS A 266 3.93 2.25 20.20
N ARG A 267 2.67 2.37 20.63
CA ARG A 267 2.20 2.01 21.96
C ARG A 267 0.73 1.57 21.92
N GLY A 268 0.45 0.33 22.35
CA GLY A 268 -0.93 -0.18 22.38
C GLY A 268 -1.59 -0.06 21.02
N SER A 269 -2.73 0.63 20.97
CA SER A 269 -3.53 0.87 19.76
C SER A 269 -3.07 2.07 18.91
N VAL A 270 -2.11 2.87 19.40
CA VAL A 270 -1.48 3.98 18.66
C VAL A 270 -0.26 3.46 17.90
N TYR A 271 -0.33 3.51 16.58
CA TYR A 271 0.74 3.06 15.68
C TYR A 271 0.64 3.75 14.32
N LEU A 272 1.79 3.90 13.66
CA LEU A 272 1.86 4.47 12.32
C LEU A 272 1.43 3.47 11.24
N PHE A 273 0.75 3.95 10.20
CA PHE A 273 0.58 3.26 8.93
C PHE A 273 0.93 4.19 7.77
N ALA A 274 1.26 3.59 6.63
CA ALA A 274 1.58 4.33 5.42
C ALA A 274 1.05 3.62 4.19
N MET A 275 0.54 4.38 3.23
CA MET A 275 0.20 3.85 1.91
C MET A 275 0.55 4.81 0.78
N THR A 276 0.76 4.29 -0.42
CA THR A 276 0.88 5.15 -1.60
C THR A 276 -0.48 5.71 -2.00
N GLU A 277 -0.54 6.98 -2.40
CA GLU A 277 -1.79 7.63 -2.81
C GLU A 277 -2.41 6.96 -4.07
N ASP A 278 -1.57 6.62 -5.04
CA ASP A 278 -1.98 6.12 -6.36
C ASP A 278 -2.61 4.73 -6.34
N THR A 279 -1.96 3.77 -5.68
CA THR A 279 -2.36 2.36 -5.67
C THR A 279 -2.91 1.90 -4.32
N ARG A 280 -2.95 2.79 -3.31
CA ARG A 280 -3.26 2.47 -1.92
C ARG A 280 -2.39 1.32 -1.40
N LEU A 281 -1.17 1.17 -1.92
CA LEU A 281 -0.28 0.09 -1.50
C LEU A 281 0.25 0.40 -0.12
N VAL A 282 -0.01 -0.47 0.86
CA VAL A 282 0.50 -0.34 2.22
C VAL A 282 2.02 -0.55 2.20
N VAL A 283 2.75 0.46 2.66
CA VAL A 283 4.22 0.49 2.75
C VAL A 283 4.69 0.18 4.17
N LEU A 284 3.92 0.61 5.16
CA LEU A 284 4.17 0.34 6.58
C LEU A 284 2.83 0.09 7.26
N ASN A 285 2.79 -0.93 8.12
CA ASN A 285 1.78 -1.00 9.16
C ASN A 285 2.46 -1.35 10.50
N GLY A 286 2.40 -0.41 11.44
CA GLY A 286 3.06 -0.50 12.74
C GLY A 286 2.52 -1.64 13.61
N ASN A 287 1.30 -2.11 13.34
CA ASN A 287 0.67 -3.19 14.08
C ASN A 287 0.71 -4.53 13.35
N THR A 288 0.36 -4.53 12.06
CA THR A 288 0.09 -5.74 11.28
C THR A 288 0.96 -5.76 10.00
N PRO A 289 2.24 -6.17 10.09
CA PRO A 289 3.16 -6.16 8.95
C PRO A 289 2.72 -7.00 7.76
N SER A 290 1.84 -8.00 7.97
CA SER A 290 1.26 -8.80 6.89
C SER A 290 0.34 -8.02 5.95
N LEU A 291 -0.06 -6.79 6.30
CA LEU A 291 -0.78 -5.89 5.42
C LEU A 291 0.14 -5.19 4.40
N GLU A 292 1.45 -5.17 4.62
CA GLU A 292 2.41 -4.53 3.73
C GLU A 292 2.44 -5.22 2.37
N ASN A 293 2.68 -4.44 1.30
CA ASN A 293 2.58 -4.88 -0.10
C ASN A 293 1.16 -5.30 -0.56
N ARG A 294 0.14 -5.09 0.27
CA ARG A 294 -1.28 -5.23 -0.08
C ARG A 294 -1.91 -3.86 -0.33
N SER A 295 -3.05 -3.86 -1.00
CA SER A 295 -3.83 -2.63 -1.16
C SER A 295 -4.67 -2.40 0.10
N LEU A 296 -4.72 -1.15 0.57
CA LEU A 296 -5.65 -0.69 1.61
C LEU A 296 -7.06 -0.46 1.06
N ASN A 297 -7.36 -0.90 -0.17
CA ASN A 297 -8.72 -0.98 -0.70
C ASN A 297 -9.49 -2.13 -0.05
N VAL A 298 -9.68 -2.01 1.26
CA VAL A 298 -10.42 -2.95 2.10
C VAL A 298 -11.73 -2.33 2.53
N VAL A 299 -12.76 -3.16 2.60
CA VAL A 299 -14.12 -2.73 2.98
C VAL A 299 -14.34 -3.00 4.47
N ASP A 300 -14.69 -1.97 5.21
CA ASP A 300 -15.01 -2.08 6.63
C ASP A 300 -16.41 -2.66 6.89
N ALA A 301 -16.76 -2.90 8.16
CA ALA A 301 -18.05 -3.50 8.50
C ALA A 301 -19.27 -2.62 8.13
N ASN A 302 -19.08 -1.34 7.83
CA ASN A 302 -20.12 -0.44 7.31
C ASN A 302 -20.19 -0.42 5.78
N GLY A 303 -19.33 -1.16 5.08
CA GLY A 303 -19.26 -1.13 3.62
C GLY A 303 -18.39 0.00 3.07
N THR A 304 -17.63 0.69 3.90
CA THR A 304 -16.75 1.79 3.48
C THR A 304 -15.42 1.24 3.01
N ASN A 305 -14.99 1.63 1.81
CA ASN A 305 -13.61 1.37 1.37
C ASN A 305 -12.67 2.34 2.07
N VAL A 306 -11.83 1.83 2.99
CA VAL A 306 -10.97 2.63 3.87
C VAL A 306 -9.90 3.38 3.07
N GLY A 307 -9.24 2.72 2.10
CA GLY A 307 -8.22 3.34 1.26
C GLY A 307 -8.78 4.49 0.42
N ASP A 308 -9.94 4.30 -0.20
CA ASP A 308 -10.60 5.34 -0.99
C ASP A 308 -11.10 6.50 -0.11
N LEU A 309 -11.65 6.21 1.07
CA LEU A 309 -12.04 7.24 2.04
C LEU A 309 -10.87 8.16 2.38
N ILE A 310 -9.71 7.60 2.71
CA ILE A 310 -8.51 8.36 3.07
C ILE A 310 -8.02 9.22 1.90
N VAL A 311 -7.94 8.65 0.69
CA VAL A 311 -7.48 9.39 -0.50
C VAL A 311 -8.45 10.53 -0.82
N SER A 312 -9.75 10.28 -0.83
CA SER A 312 -10.76 11.31 -1.09
C SER A 312 -10.75 12.42 -0.05
N ALA A 313 -10.49 12.12 1.23
CA ALA A 313 -10.39 13.13 2.27
C ALA A 313 -9.18 14.09 2.08
N LEU A 314 -8.15 13.64 1.36
CA LEU A 314 -6.92 14.38 1.09
C LEU A 314 -6.87 15.02 -0.32
N GLU A 315 -7.90 14.85 -1.15
CA GLU A 315 -7.90 15.27 -2.57
C GLU A 315 -7.61 16.78 -2.72
N ASP A 316 -8.30 17.62 -1.92
CA ASP A 316 -8.17 19.08 -1.95
C ASP A 316 -7.11 19.64 -0.97
N LYS A 317 -6.30 18.76 -0.36
CA LYS A 317 -5.27 19.15 0.60
C LYS A 317 -3.93 19.39 -0.09
N ASP A 318 -3.14 20.33 0.39
CA ASP A 318 -1.74 20.44 -0.03
C ASP A 318 -0.88 19.36 0.66
N SER A 319 0.34 19.13 0.16
CA SER A 319 1.31 18.30 0.91
C SER A 319 1.52 18.89 2.31
N TYR A 320 1.64 18.01 3.32
CA TYR A 320 1.75 18.36 4.74
C TYR A 320 0.46 18.92 5.38
N GLU A 321 -0.63 19.10 4.64
CA GLU A 321 -1.93 19.37 5.23
C GLU A 321 -2.68 18.05 5.43
N GLY A 322 -2.97 17.73 6.69
CA GLY A 322 -3.69 16.51 7.04
C GLY A 322 -5.17 16.73 7.33
N VAL A 323 -5.87 15.61 7.51
CA VAL A 323 -7.31 15.54 7.76
C VAL A 323 -7.63 14.39 8.71
N PHE A 324 -8.70 14.54 9.48
CA PHE A 324 -9.24 13.45 10.29
C PHE A 324 -10.23 12.61 9.49
N VAL A 325 -10.16 11.29 9.64
CA VAL A 325 -11.05 10.32 9.00
C VAL A 325 -11.51 9.30 10.03
N GLU A 326 -12.78 8.89 9.95
CA GLU A 326 -13.37 7.86 10.80
C GLU A 326 -13.80 6.66 9.97
N TYR A 327 -13.46 5.47 10.42
CA TYR A 327 -13.79 4.19 9.79
C TYR A 327 -13.77 3.07 10.83
N LEU A 328 -14.18 1.86 10.46
CA LEU A 328 -14.09 0.71 11.35
C LEU A 328 -12.81 -0.10 11.12
N TRP A 329 -12.13 -0.48 12.21
CA TRP A 329 -10.86 -1.20 12.20
C TRP A 329 -10.73 -2.10 13.44
N ASP A 330 -9.79 -3.05 13.45
CA ASP A 330 -9.50 -3.85 14.65
C ASP A 330 -8.80 -3.01 15.72
N ASP A 331 -9.17 -3.12 17.00
CA ASP A 331 -8.34 -2.60 18.09
C ASP A 331 -7.32 -3.68 18.47
N PRO A 332 -6.00 -3.44 18.30
CA PRO A 332 -4.99 -4.45 18.61
C PRO A 332 -4.81 -4.73 20.11
N THR A 333 -5.51 -3.99 20.98
CA THR A 333 -5.57 -4.25 22.41
C THR A 333 -6.72 -5.18 22.81
N ASP A 334 -7.64 -5.46 21.88
CA ASP A 334 -8.69 -6.44 22.07
C ASP A 334 -8.19 -7.86 21.77
N ASP A 335 -8.71 -8.85 22.49
CA ASP A 335 -8.38 -10.27 22.31
C ASP A 335 -9.02 -10.88 21.04
N VAL A 336 -9.65 -10.07 20.19
CA VAL A 336 -10.31 -10.52 18.96
C VAL A 336 -9.25 -10.69 17.87
N PRO A 337 -9.10 -11.89 17.28
CA PRO A 337 -8.17 -12.07 16.17
C PRO A 337 -8.53 -11.15 15.00
N ALA A 338 -7.54 -10.44 14.47
CA ALA A 338 -7.72 -9.60 13.29
C ALA A 338 -8.33 -10.41 12.13
N ILE A 339 -9.31 -9.84 11.43
CA ILE A 339 -9.87 -10.45 10.22
C ILE A 339 -8.77 -10.46 9.15
N THR A 340 -8.42 -11.65 8.67
CA THR A 340 -7.39 -11.85 7.64
C THR A 340 -7.96 -12.10 6.24
N GLU A 341 -9.27 -11.84 6.03
CA GLU A 341 -9.92 -12.00 4.74
C GLU A 341 -9.46 -10.91 3.76
N GLU A 342 -9.04 -11.32 2.57
CA GLU A 342 -8.62 -10.38 1.53
C GLU A 342 -9.76 -9.42 1.16
N GLY A 343 -9.45 -8.13 1.11
CA GLY A 343 -10.43 -7.09 0.77
C GLY A 343 -11.37 -6.69 1.91
N ARG A 344 -11.19 -7.20 3.13
CA ARG A 344 -11.95 -6.75 4.31
C ARG A 344 -11.05 -6.04 5.31
N ALA A 345 -11.62 -5.02 5.96
CA ALA A 345 -10.97 -4.40 7.10
C ALA A 345 -10.89 -5.43 8.25
N PRO A 346 -9.83 -5.38 9.07
CA PRO A 346 -9.55 -6.37 10.09
C PRO A 346 -10.53 -6.38 11.28
N GLY A 347 -11.43 -5.39 11.42
CA GLY A 347 -12.35 -5.31 12.55
C GLY A 347 -13.51 -4.34 12.34
N ASP A 348 -14.31 -4.16 13.39
CA ASP A 348 -15.57 -3.41 13.41
C ASP A 348 -15.60 -2.30 14.48
N VAL A 349 -14.45 -1.96 15.08
CA VAL A 349 -14.35 -0.93 16.12
C VAL A 349 -14.14 0.44 15.48
N PRO A 350 -14.90 1.48 15.87
CA PRO A 350 -14.68 2.84 15.39
C PRO A 350 -13.25 3.32 15.68
N LYS A 351 -12.57 3.79 14.64
CA LYS A 351 -11.23 4.36 14.70
C LYS A 351 -11.22 5.76 14.11
N LEU A 352 -10.70 6.71 14.87
CA LEU A 352 -10.42 8.06 14.40
C LEU A 352 -8.94 8.14 14.03
N SER A 353 -8.64 8.35 12.75
CA SER A 353 -7.28 8.55 12.29
C SER A 353 -7.05 9.99 11.85
N TYR A 354 -5.84 10.49 12.06
CA TYR A 354 -5.33 11.67 11.36
C TYR A 354 -4.36 11.22 10.29
N VAL A 355 -4.54 11.71 9.07
CA VAL A 355 -3.76 11.32 7.90
C VAL A 355 -3.18 12.54 7.21
N VAL A 356 -1.98 12.42 6.66
CA VAL A 356 -1.27 13.50 5.95
C VAL A 356 -0.53 12.92 4.74
N LYS A 357 -0.51 13.65 3.62
CA LYS A 357 0.28 13.26 2.44
C LYS A 357 1.61 13.99 2.38
N THR A 358 2.66 13.25 2.02
CA THR A 358 4.02 13.76 1.83
C THR A 358 4.63 13.27 0.53
N PRO A 359 5.61 13.98 -0.05
CA PRO A 359 6.32 13.49 -1.23
C PRO A 359 7.13 12.20 -0.94
N LEU A 360 7.02 11.22 -1.84
CA LEU A 360 7.81 10.01 -1.87
C LEU A 360 9.14 10.28 -2.61
N GLY A 361 10.11 10.80 -1.86
CA GLY A 361 11.40 11.21 -2.40
C GLY A 361 11.27 12.21 -3.56
N ILE A 362 12.14 12.10 -4.56
CA ILE A 362 12.15 12.99 -5.75
C ILE A 362 11.17 12.59 -6.85
N SER A 363 10.41 11.51 -6.67
CA SER A 363 9.57 10.94 -7.73
C SER A 363 8.30 11.75 -8.01
N GLY A 364 7.94 12.69 -7.13
CA GLY A 364 6.68 13.45 -7.18
C GLY A 364 5.44 12.63 -6.75
N ARG A 365 5.56 11.30 -6.61
CA ARG A 365 4.52 10.46 -6.02
C ARG A 365 4.30 10.85 -4.57
N GLN A 366 3.10 10.62 -4.03
CA GLN A 366 2.80 10.87 -2.63
C GLN A 366 2.70 9.57 -1.83
N ILE A 367 3.14 9.65 -0.58
CA ILE A 367 2.87 8.66 0.46
C ILE A 367 2.00 9.33 1.53
N ILE A 368 0.93 8.63 1.92
CA ILE A 368 0.02 9.03 2.96
C ILE A 368 0.45 8.34 4.24
N TRP A 369 0.73 9.14 5.26
CA TRP A 369 0.99 8.70 6.63
C TRP A 369 -0.26 8.85 7.47
N GLY A 370 -0.47 7.93 8.40
CA GLY A 370 -1.53 8.05 9.38
C GLY A 370 -1.24 7.33 10.68
N SER A 371 -1.99 7.72 11.69
CA SER A 371 -2.13 7.01 12.96
C SER A 371 -3.57 7.22 13.44
N GLY A 372 -4.02 6.48 14.44
CA GLY A 372 -5.35 6.67 14.99
C GLY A 372 -5.49 6.29 16.46
N ILE A 373 -6.60 6.75 17.02
CA ILE A 373 -7.09 6.42 18.35
C ILE A 373 -8.47 5.78 18.23
N TYR A 374 -8.85 4.98 19.21
CA TYR A 374 -10.17 4.38 19.31
C TYR A 374 -10.96 5.22 20.31
N PRO A 375 -11.83 6.14 19.85
CA PRO A 375 -12.58 6.99 20.75
C PRO A 375 -13.41 6.11 21.69
N GLU A 376 -13.36 6.39 22.98
CA GLU A 376 -14.24 5.72 23.94
C GLU A 376 -15.68 5.92 23.45
N THR A 377 -16.42 4.83 23.25
CA THR A 377 -17.83 4.88 22.80
C THR A 377 -18.79 5.40 23.89
N GLY A 378 -18.26 6.11 24.88
CA GLY A 378 -18.93 6.59 26.08
C GLY A 378 -19.64 7.94 25.93
N GLY A 379 -20.82 7.95 25.32
CA GLY A 379 -22.01 8.70 25.78
C GLY A 379 -21.93 10.20 26.13
N GLY A 380 -21.01 10.99 25.57
CA GLY A 380 -20.79 12.38 25.99
C GLY A 380 -20.61 13.39 24.85
N ASP A 381 -21.70 13.67 24.12
CA ASP A 381 -22.03 14.91 23.40
C ASP A 381 -20.95 16.03 23.31
N ASP A 382 -19.94 15.89 22.44
CA ASP A 382 -19.05 16.98 22.03
C ASP A 382 -18.82 17.01 20.51
N GLY A 383 -19.80 17.61 19.81
CA GLY A 383 -19.87 17.74 18.35
C GLY A 383 -18.73 18.52 17.69
N GLY A 384 -17.58 17.87 17.50
CA GLY A 384 -16.58 18.26 16.51
C GLY A 384 -16.87 17.58 15.17
N CYS A 385 -17.10 18.35 14.10
CA CYS A 385 -17.44 17.89 12.75
C CYS A 385 -16.40 16.89 12.19
N ALA A 386 -16.56 15.61 12.47
CA ALA A 386 -15.91 14.54 11.72
C ALA A 386 -16.69 14.31 10.42
N VAL A 387 -15.97 14.12 9.31
CA VAL A 387 -16.59 13.66 8.07
C VAL A 387 -16.76 12.16 8.19
N ALA A 388 -17.93 11.73 8.64
CA ALA A 388 -18.36 10.35 8.46
C ALA A 388 -18.58 10.15 6.96
N GLY A 389 -17.59 9.53 6.29
CA GLY A 389 -17.66 9.24 4.88
C GLY A 389 -18.66 8.14 4.60
N THR A 390 -19.95 8.47 4.47
CA THR A 390 -20.87 7.58 3.76
C THR A 390 -20.47 7.63 2.29
N SER A 391 -19.77 6.61 1.81
CA SER A 391 -19.57 6.44 0.37
C SER A 391 -20.93 6.50 -0.31
N PRO A 392 -21.19 7.44 -1.26
CA PRO A 392 -22.45 7.50 -1.96
C PRO A 392 -22.57 6.23 -2.80
N GLY A 393 -23.24 5.22 -2.26
CA GLY A 393 -23.61 4.05 -3.03
C GLY A 393 -24.41 4.48 -4.26
N ASN A 394 -24.21 3.80 -5.39
CA ASN A 394 -24.83 4.09 -6.70
C ASN A 394 -26.37 4.33 -6.69
N LYS A 395 -27.05 4.04 -5.58
CA LYS A 395 -28.49 4.28 -5.38
C LYS A 395 -28.83 5.73 -5.04
N ASP A 396 -27.95 6.47 -4.36
CA ASP A 396 -28.23 7.84 -3.90
C ASP A 396 -28.03 8.87 -5.00
N ALA A 397 -27.08 8.64 -5.91
CA ALA A 397 -26.91 9.45 -7.13
C ALA A 397 -28.17 9.39 -8.01
N LEU A 398 -28.81 8.22 -8.13
CA LEU A 398 -30.06 8.06 -8.89
C LEU A 398 -31.22 8.83 -8.24
N PHE A 399 -31.29 8.84 -6.91
CA PHE A 399 -32.35 9.52 -6.16
C PHE A 399 -32.22 11.04 -6.24
N ILE A 400 -31.01 11.58 -6.11
CA ILE A 400 -30.73 13.02 -6.27
C ILE A 400 -31.03 13.48 -7.70
N LEU A 401 -30.70 12.66 -8.71
CA LEU A 401 -30.98 12.97 -10.12
C LEU A 401 -32.49 12.93 -10.43
N LEU A 402 -33.24 12.02 -9.80
CA LEU A 402 -34.71 11.97 -9.90
C LEU A 402 -35.39 13.18 -9.22
N VAL A 403 -34.87 13.66 -8.10
CA VAL A 403 -35.38 14.85 -7.40
C VAL A 403 -35.06 16.14 -8.16
N ALA A 404 -33.87 16.23 -8.75
CA ALA A 404 -33.49 17.35 -9.62
C ALA A 404 -34.30 17.36 -10.93
N ALA A 405 -34.57 16.20 -11.52
CA ALA A 405 -35.41 16.10 -12.71
C ALA A 405 -36.88 16.48 -12.45
N SER A 406 -37.42 16.13 -11.27
CA SER A 406 -38.82 16.43 -10.92
C SER A 406 -39.05 17.93 -10.68
N SER A 407 -38.08 18.63 -10.09
CA SER A 407 -38.15 20.07 -9.86
C SER A 407 -38.06 20.89 -11.15
N VAL A 408 -37.24 20.48 -12.13
CA VAL A 408 -37.19 21.12 -13.45
C VAL A 408 -38.50 20.92 -14.23
N PHE A 409 -39.12 19.75 -14.13
CA PHE A 409 -40.44 19.50 -14.73
C PHE A 409 -41.54 20.36 -14.09
N PHE A 410 -41.52 20.53 -12.77
CA PHE A 410 -42.53 21.31 -12.05
C PHE A 410 -42.49 22.81 -12.40
N VAL A 411 -41.29 23.40 -12.47
CA VAL A 411 -41.11 24.82 -12.81
C VAL A 411 -41.51 25.10 -14.27
N THR A 412 -41.20 24.18 -15.18
CA THR A 412 -41.51 24.36 -16.61
C THR A 412 -43.00 24.16 -16.91
N PHE A 413 -43.68 23.26 -16.19
CA PHE A 413 -45.09 22.96 -16.39
C PHE A 413 -46.02 23.96 -15.67
N CYS A 414 -45.65 24.42 -14.47
CA CYS A 414 -46.43 25.44 -13.74
C CYS A 414 -46.19 26.86 -14.26
N GLY A 415 -44.99 27.18 -14.76
CA GLY A 415 -44.66 28.52 -15.28
C GLY A 415 -45.43 28.92 -16.54
N ASN A 416 -45.85 27.95 -17.36
CA ASN A 416 -46.62 28.21 -18.58
C ASN A 416 -48.14 28.31 -18.35
N ARG A 417 -48.65 27.95 -17.17
CA ARG A 417 -50.09 28.00 -16.87
C ARG A 417 -50.56 29.35 -16.31
N PHE A 418 -49.63 30.21 -15.87
CA PHE A 418 -49.95 31.50 -15.23
C PHE A 418 -49.69 32.75 -16.08
N LYS A 419 -49.26 32.61 -17.35
CA LYS A 419 -49.04 33.76 -18.26
C LYS A 419 -50.17 34.01 -19.26
N GLY A 420 -51.37 33.51 -18.97
CA GLY A 420 -52.56 33.75 -19.79
C GLY A 420 -53.74 34.21 -18.97
N LYS A 421 -53.70 35.45 -18.48
CA LYS A 421 -54.84 36.36 -18.30
C LYS A 421 -54.36 37.79 -18.30
#